data_AF-A0A6G3XCU0-F1
#
_entry.id   AF-A0A6G3XCU0-F1
#
_cell.length_a   1.000
_cell.length_b   1.000
_cell.length_c   1.000
_cell.angle_alpha   90.00
_cell.angle_beta   90.00
_cell.angle_gamma   90.00
#
_symmetry.space_group_name_H-M   'P 1'
#
loop_
_entity.id
_entity.type
_entity.pdbx_description
1 polymer ?
#
loop_
_entity_poly.entity_id
_entity_poly.type
_entity_poly.pdbx_seq_one_letter_code
_entity_poly.pdbx_strand_id
1 'polypeptide(L)'
;DEPDLVLHDITSYPARVLAHRWGVPAVSLWPNLVPWEGYEEEVGEPMTAELKQTERGKAYYARFDGWLAENGLGHVPSDDFVARPRFGLVLIPEALQPNADRVNREMYTFVGACQGDRSDQGEWARPAGAEKVLLVSLGSSFT
;
A
#
# COMPACT_ATOMS: atom_id res chain seq x y z
N ASP A 1 -0.60 2.23 -28.25
CA ASP A 1 -1.81 2.48 -27.46
C ASP A 1 -1.37 2.63 -26.02
N GLU A 2 -1.78 3.71 -25.36
CA GLU A 2 -1.40 4.05 -23.98
C GLU A 2 -2.68 4.18 -23.16
N PRO A 3 -2.74 3.66 -21.92
CA PRO A 3 -3.95 3.71 -21.11
C PRO A 3 -4.20 5.14 -20.62
N ASP A 4 -5.45 5.55 -20.50
CA ASP A 4 -5.81 6.86 -19.92
C ASP A 4 -5.55 6.95 -18.40
N LEU A 5 -5.34 5.80 -17.73
CA LEU A 5 -5.16 5.69 -16.29
C LEU A 5 -4.35 4.44 -15.94
N VAL A 6 -3.46 4.55 -14.95
CA VAL A 6 -2.75 3.40 -14.36
C VAL A 6 -3.28 3.11 -12.96
N LEU A 7 -3.79 1.90 -12.73
CA LEU A 7 -4.09 1.38 -11.39
C LEU A 7 -3.00 0.39 -10.99
N HIS A 8 -2.54 0.45 -9.74
CA HIS A 8 -1.48 -0.47 -9.31
C HIS A 8 -1.48 -0.75 -7.82
N ASP A 9 -1.10 -1.97 -7.45
CA ASP A 9 -0.71 -2.30 -6.08
C ASP A 9 0.60 -1.58 -5.68
N ILE A 10 0.83 -1.43 -4.38
CA ILE A 10 2.00 -0.77 -3.80
C ILE A 10 3.34 -1.41 -4.22
N THR A 11 3.36 -2.70 -4.56
CA THR A 11 4.57 -3.44 -4.94
C THR A 11 4.99 -3.21 -6.39
N SER A 12 4.14 -2.58 -7.22
CA SER A 12 4.41 -2.39 -8.64
C SER A 12 5.12 -1.07 -8.94
N TYR A 13 6.44 -1.03 -8.70
CA TYR A 13 7.29 0.10 -9.13
C TYR A 13 7.21 0.40 -10.64
N PRO A 14 7.13 -0.60 -11.54
CA PRO A 14 7.01 -0.34 -12.98
C PRO A 14 5.77 0.48 -13.32
N ALA A 15 4.64 0.27 -12.64
CA ALA A 15 3.41 1.01 -12.92
C ALA A 15 3.57 2.52 -12.69
N ARG A 16 4.27 2.92 -11.62
CA ARG A 16 4.56 4.34 -11.33
C ARG A 16 5.47 4.95 -12.39
N VAL A 17 6.49 4.22 -12.84
CA VAL A 17 7.38 4.67 -13.92
C VAL A 17 6.66 4.76 -15.26
N LEU A 18 5.83 3.78 -15.60
CA LEU A 18 5.07 3.79 -16.85
C LEU A 18 4.04 4.91 -16.89
N ALA A 19 3.32 5.14 -15.78
CA ALA A 19 2.41 6.28 -15.66
C ALA A 19 3.14 7.61 -15.87
N HIS A 20 4.33 7.77 -15.27
CA HIS A 20 5.18 8.94 -15.51
C HIS A 20 5.57 9.08 -16.98
N ARG A 21 6.02 7.99 -17.62
CA ARG A 21 6.46 7.99 -19.02
C ARG A 21 5.33 8.30 -20.00
N TRP A 22 4.14 7.77 -19.76
CA TRP A 22 2.94 8.03 -20.58
C TRP A 22 2.27 9.35 -20.24
N GLY A 23 2.67 10.02 -19.15
CA GLY A 23 2.08 11.29 -18.73
C GLY A 23 0.62 11.15 -18.26
N VAL A 24 0.22 9.96 -17.80
CA VAL A 24 -1.15 9.67 -17.37
C VAL A 24 -1.26 9.56 -15.85
N PRO A 25 -2.44 9.80 -15.25
CA PRO A 25 -2.62 9.64 -13.81
C PRO A 25 -2.36 8.21 -13.35
N ALA A 26 -1.90 8.09 -12.10
CA ALA A 26 -1.76 6.81 -11.40
C ALA A 26 -2.51 6.82 -10.08
N VAL A 27 -3.22 5.72 -9.79
CA VAL A 27 -3.88 5.48 -8.51
C VAL A 27 -3.27 4.23 -7.89
N SER A 28 -2.71 4.39 -6.69
CA SER A 28 -2.16 3.29 -5.92
C SER A 28 -3.25 2.64 -5.06
N LEU A 29 -3.33 1.32 -5.07
CA LEU A 29 -4.24 0.53 -4.26
C LEU A 29 -3.45 -0.04 -3.08
N TRP A 30 -3.83 0.34 -1.86
CA TRP A 30 -3.12 -0.01 -0.63
C TRP A 30 -3.90 -1.07 0.15
N PRO A 31 -3.47 -2.34 0.14
CA PRO A 31 -4.15 -3.43 0.87
C PRO A 31 -3.83 -3.44 2.37
N ASN A 32 -3.11 -2.45 2.87
CA ASN A 32 -2.66 -2.32 4.25
C ASN A 32 -2.56 -0.84 4.65
N LEU A 33 -1.99 -0.58 5.84
CA LEU A 33 -1.81 0.77 6.38
C LEU A 33 -0.98 1.66 5.45
N VAL A 34 -1.19 2.97 5.56
CA VAL A 34 -0.43 3.99 4.82
C VAL A 34 0.45 4.82 5.75
N PRO A 35 1.52 5.44 5.23
CA PRO A 35 2.30 6.43 5.98
C PRO A 35 1.44 7.63 6.41
N TRP A 36 1.59 8.05 7.67
CA TRP A 36 1.01 9.28 8.22
C TRP A 36 2.07 10.40 8.26
N GLU A 37 1.64 11.62 8.58
CA GLU A 37 2.54 12.74 8.83
C GLU A 37 3.45 12.46 10.05
N GLY A 38 4.76 12.36 9.80
CA GLY A 38 5.76 11.94 10.79
C GLY A 38 6.19 10.48 10.67
N TYR A 39 5.62 9.69 9.75
CA TYR A 39 5.97 8.26 9.62
C TYR A 39 7.44 8.03 9.28
N GLU A 40 8.05 8.90 8.48
CA GLU A 40 9.44 8.74 8.08
C GLU A 40 10.36 8.88 9.31
N GLU A 41 10.17 9.91 10.12
CA GLU A 41 10.96 10.16 11.32
C GLU A 41 10.66 9.14 12.44
N GLU A 42 9.40 8.74 12.60
CA GLU A 42 8.96 7.83 13.67
C GLU A 42 9.27 6.35 13.38
N VAL A 43 9.30 5.96 12.09
CA VAL A 43 9.36 4.55 11.68
C VAL A 43 10.40 4.32 10.58
N GLY A 44 10.33 5.05 9.47
CA GLY A 44 11.18 4.82 8.28
C GLY A 44 12.69 4.96 8.54
N GLU A 45 13.10 6.10 9.09
CA GLU A 45 14.49 6.40 9.42
C GLU A 45 15.05 5.42 10.46
N PRO A 46 14.41 5.18 11.63
CA PRO A 46 14.90 4.19 12.58
C PRO A 46 15.02 2.78 12.00
N MET A 47 14.05 2.35 11.17
CA MET A 47 14.07 1.02 10.56
C MET A 47 15.19 0.83 9.54
N THR A 48 15.61 1.90 8.86
CA THR A 48 16.60 1.83 7.77
C THR A 48 17.98 2.35 8.15
N ALA A 49 18.15 2.99 9.30
CA ALA A 49 19.39 3.63 9.72
C ALA A 49 20.62 2.71 9.67
N GLU A 50 20.55 1.53 10.30
CA GLU A 50 21.66 0.57 10.30
C GLU A 50 21.91 -0.01 8.91
N LEU A 51 20.84 -0.30 8.16
CA LEU A 51 20.93 -0.81 6.79
C LEU A 51 21.69 0.17 5.90
N LYS A 52 21.33 1.46 5.95
CA LYS A 52 21.94 2.54 5.16
C LYS A 52 23.43 2.74 5.45
N GLN A 53 23.94 2.28 6.59
CA GLN A 53 25.37 2.31 6.92
C GLN A 53 26.17 1.16 6.29
N THR A 54 25.51 0.05 5.94
CA THR A 54 26.16 -1.12 5.31
C THR A 54 26.48 -0.87 3.84
N GLU A 55 27.53 -1.51 3.31
CA GLU A 55 27.84 -1.45 1.87
C GLU A 55 26.70 -2.00 1.00
N ARG A 56 25.99 -3.02 1.48
CA ARG A 56 24.82 -3.57 0.79
C ARG A 56 23.66 -2.56 0.72
N GLY A 57 23.39 -1.86 1.83
CA GLY A 57 22.34 -0.83 1.87
C GLY A 57 22.67 0.35 0.97
N LYS A 58 23.90 0.88 1.06
CA LYS A 58 24.37 1.95 0.16
C LYS A 58 24.24 1.55 -1.32
N ALA A 59 24.67 0.34 -1.67
CA ALA A 59 24.53 -0.18 -3.03
C ALA A 59 23.07 -0.38 -3.47
N TYR A 60 22.17 -0.74 -2.55
CA TYR A 60 20.73 -0.83 -2.83
C TYR A 60 20.15 0.55 -3.17
N TYR A 61 20.39 1.55 -2.32
CA TYR A 61 19.89 2.91 -2.52
C TYR A 61 20.47 3.55 -3.76
N ALA A 62 21.80 3.48 -3.96
CA ALA A 62 22.45 4.01 -5.15
C ALA A 62 21.91 3.39 -6.46
N ARG A 63 21.60 2.09 -6.46
CA ARG A 63 20.98 1.42 -7.62
C ARG A 63 19.54 1.88 -7.82
N PHE A 64 18.77 2.08 -6.75
CA PHE A 64 17.40 2.58 -6.85
C PHE A 64 17.39 4.00 -7.42
N ASP A 65 18.18 4.90 -6.84
CA ASP A 65 18.28 6.29 -7.28
C ASP A 65 18.76 6.40 -8.74
N GLY A 66 19.74 5.57 -9.12
CA GLY A 66 20.20 5.46 -10.51
C GLY A 66 19.09 5.04 -11.46
N TRP A 67 18.32 4.00 -11.10
CA TRP A 67 17.18 3.55 -11.91
C TRP A 67 16.06 4.60 -12.02
N LEU A 68 15.78 5.36 -10.96
CA LEU A 68 14.83 6.47 -11.03
C LEU A 68 15.34 7.58 -11.95
N ALA A 69 16.62 7.93 -11.85
CA ALA A 69 17.26 8.92 -12.72
C ALA A 69 17.19 8.52 -14.21
N GLU A 70 17.49 7.25 -14.53
CA GLU A 70 17.35 6.69 -15.89
C GLU A 70 15.93 6.82 -16.46
N ASN A 71 14.91 6.90 -15.58
CA ASN A 71 13.51 7.04 -15.94
C ASN A 71 12.97 8.48 -15.81
N GLY A 72 13.83 9.49 -15.67
CA GLY A 72 13.41 10.89 -15.55
C GLY A 72 12.89 11.30 -14.16
N LEU A 73 13.02 10.41 -13.18
CA LEU A 73 12.52 10.58 -11.81
C LEU A 73 13.63 10.82 -10.78
N GLY A 74 14.84 11.19 -11.21
CA GLY A 74 15.98 11.41 -10.31
C GLY A 74 15.81 12.56 -9.30
N HIS A 75 14.74 13.32 -9.39
CA HIS A 75 14.35 14.36 -8.42
C HIS A 75 13.49 13.80 -7.27
N VAL A 76 13.03 12.55 -7.37
CA VAL A 76 12.20 11.89 -6.36
C VAL A 76 13.09 10.98 -5.51
N PRO A 77 13.18 11.18 -4.19
CA PRO A 77 13.87 10.25 -3.31
C PRO A 77 13.28 8.84 -3.41
N SER A 78 14.10 7.79 -3.37
CA SER A 78 13.61 6.40 -3.50
C SER A 78 12.58 6.03 -2.45
N ASP A 79 12.77 6.49 -1.20
CA ASP A 79 11.84 6.21 -0.09
C ASP A 79 10.47 6.87 -0.35
N ASP A 80 10.45 8.13 -0.82
CA ASP A 80 9.22 8.81 -1.24
C ASP A 80 8.57 8.15 -2.47
N PHE A 81 9.38 7.68 -3.42
CA PHE A 81 8.87 6.94 -4.57
C PHE A 81 8.15 5.65 -4.15
N VAL A 82 8.55 5.00 -3.05
CA VAL A 82 7.84 3.84 -2.51
C VAL A 82 6.62 4.29 -1.70
N ALA A 83 6.81 5.21 -0.76
CA ALA A 83 5.88 5.50 0.32
C ALA A 83 4.84 6.59 0.03
N ARG A 84 5.06 7.44 -0.98
CA ARG A 84 4.22 8.64 -1.24
C ARG A 84 3.70 8.64 -2.69
N PRO A 85 2.55 8.04 -2.98
CA PRO A 85 1.90 8.15 -4.28
C PRO A 85 1.28 9.55 -4.45
N ARG A 86 0.96 9.94 -5.70
CA ARG A 86 0.16 11.15 -5.93
C ARG A 86 -1.27 11.01 -5.43
N PHE A 87 -1.84 9.81 -5.54
CA PHE A 87 -3.17 9.46 -5.04
C PHE A 87 -3.24 7.96 -4.72
N GLY A 88 -3.89 7.60 -3.62
CA GLY A 88 -4.02 6.24 -3.13
C GLY A 88 -5.39 5.92 -2.53
N LEU A 89 -5.93 4.75 -2.88
CA LEU A 89 -7.11 4.18 -2.23
C LEU A 89 -6.67 3.13 -1.21
N VAL A 90 -7.14 3.24 0.02
CA VAL A 90 -6.76 2.37 1.13
C VAL A 90 -7.87 1.35 1.40
N LEU A 91 -7.54 0.08 1.19
CA LEU A 91 -8.48 -1.05 1.13
C LEU A 91 -8.70 -1.74 2.49
N ILE A 92 -8.31 -1.07 3.57
CA ILE A 92 -8.62 -1.44 4.95
C ILE A 92 -9.57 -0.41 5.55
N PRO A 93 -10.40 -0.78 6.54
CA PRO A 93 -11.16 0.21 7.29
C PRO A 93 -10.21 1.15 8.04
N GLU A 94 -10.54 2.44 8.08
CA GLU A 94 -9.75 3.46 8.77
C GLU A 94 -9.52 3.14 10.26
N ALA A 95 -10.46 2.43 10.89
CA ALA A 95 -10.31 1.98 12.28
C ALA A 95 -9.10 1.05 12.52
N LEU A 96 -8.51 0.47 11.47
CA LEU A 96 -7.29 -0.35 11.54
C LEU A 96 -6.03 0.41 11.16
N GLN A 97 -6.11 1.70 10.83
CA GLN A 97 -4.97 2.54 10.51
C GLN A 97 -4.34 3.13 11.79
N PRO A 98 -3.05 2.89 12.06
CA PRO A 98 -2.33 3.61 13.09
C PRO A 98 -2.22 5.10 12.76
N ASN A 99 -2.38 5.97 13.77
CA ASN A 99 -2.27 7.44 13.60
C ASN A 99 -3.17 7.97 12.46
N ALA A 100 -4.39 7.43 12.33
CA ALA A 100 -5.32 7.76 11.25
C ALA A 100 -5.66 9.26 11.13
N ASP A 101 -5.58 9.97 12.25
CA ASP A 101 -5.76 11.42 12.35
C ASP A 101 -4.65 12.22 11.66
N ARG A 102 -3.46 11.62 11.48
CA ARG A 102 -2.30 12.23 10.81
C ARG A 102 -2.12 11.78 9.36
N VAL A 103 -3.02 10.98 8.82
CA VAL A 103 -2.96 10.57 7.40
C VAL A 103 -3.36 11.73 6.50
N ASN A 104 -2.54 12.03 5.49
CA ASN A 104 -2.87 13.05 4.49
C ASN A 104 -4.08 12.59 3.64
N ARG A 105 -5.23 13.22 3.85
CA ARG A 105 -6.51 12.90 3.18
C ARG A 105 -6.62 13.38 1.74
N GLU A 106 -5.74 14.27 1.30
CA GLU A 106 -5.65 14.66 -0.11
C GLU A 106 -4.95 13.57 -0.93
N MET A 107 -3.98 12.86 -0.32
CA MET A 107 -3.31 11.73 -0.95
C MET A 107 -4.07 10.42 -0.79
N TYR A 108 -4.68 10.19 0.37
CA TYR A 108 -5.25 8.89 0.72
C TYR A 108 -6.75 8.95 1.03
N THR A 109 -7.51 8.07 0.39
CA THR A 109 -8.94 7.85 0.71
C THR A 109 -9.16 6.41 1.19
N PHE A 110 -9.69 6.26 2.41
CA PHE A 110 -10.08 4.95 2.95
C PHE A 110 -11.41 4.52 2.36
N VAL A 111 -11.41 3.37 1.68
CA VAL A 111 -12.61 2.77 1.07
C VAL A 111 -13.03 1.46 1.72
N GLY A 112 -12.20 0.93 2.65
CA GLY A 112 -12.47 -0.34 3.31
C GLY A 112 -12.30 -1.54 2.38
N ALA A 113 -12.75 -2.70 2.85
CA ALA A 113 -12.63 -3.94 2.09
C ALA A 113 -13.54 -3.93 0.84
N CYS A 114 -12.95 -4.09 -0.34
CA CYS A 114 -13.68 -4.17 -1.61
C CYS A 114 -14.11 -5.61 -1.93
N GLN A 115 -14.91 -6.23 -1.06
CA GLN A 115 -15.43 -7.58 -1.31
C GLN A 115 -16.55 -7.55 -2.36
N GLY A 116 -16.58 -8.60 -3.20
CA GLY A 116 -17.69 -8.84 -4.10
C GLY A 116 -18.89 -9.49 -3.39
N ASP A 117 -19.88 -9.85 -4.18
CA ASP A 117 -20.98 -10.71 -3.74
C ASP A 117 -20.44 -12.07 -3.23
N ARG A 118 -21.13 -12.66 -2.25
CA ARG A 118 -20.76 -13.94 -1.61
C ARG A 118 -21.90 -14.95 -1.62
N SER A 119 -22.89 -14.79 -2.50
CA SER A 119 -24.05 -15.68 -2.58
C SER A 119 -23.68 -17.12 -2.96
N ASP A 120 -22.54 -17.32 -3.62
CA ASP A 120 -21.97 -18.61 -3.98
C ASP A 120 -21.44 -19.42 -2.78
N GLN A 121 -21.24 -18.79 -1.62
CA GLN A 121 -20.72 -19.45 -0.41
C GLN A 121 -21.79 -20.18 0.41
N GLY A 122 -23.06 -20.02 0.04
CA GLY A 122 -24.21 -20.61 0.74
C GLY A 122 -24.55 -19.92 2.06
N GLU A 123 -25.64 -20.37 2.68
CA GLU A 123 -26.13 -19.83 3.96
C GLU A 123 -25.82 -20.78 5.12
N TRP A 124 -25.35 -20.21 6.23
CA TRP A 124 -25.29 -20.93 7.50
C TRP A 124 -26.53 -20.63 8.35
N ALA A 125 -27.27 -21.67 8.73
CA ALA A 125 -28.46 -21.54 9.57
C ALA A 125 -28.10 -21.72 11.05
N ARG A 126 -28.41 -20.70 11.87
CA ARG A 126 -28.26 -20.76 13.33
C ARG A 126 -29.18 -21.85 13.91
N PRO A 127 -28.67 -22.78 14.74
CA PRO A 127 -29.51 -23.78 15.41
C PRO A 127 -30.57 -23.14 16.32
N ALA A 128 -31.79 -23.71 16.31
CA ALA A 128 -32.87 -23.29 17.19
C ALA A 128 -32.47 -23.45 18.66
N GLY A 129 -32.74 -22.42 19.48
CA GLY A 129 -32.40 -22.42 20.91
C GLY A 129 -30.94 -22.13 21.25
N ALA A 130 -30.05 -21.93 20.26
CA ALA A 130 -28.68 -21.50 20.55
C ALA A 130 -28.71 -20.07 21.11
N GLU A 131 -28.31 -19.87 22.37
CA GLU A 131 -28.23 -18.53 22.99
C GLU A 131 -27.00 -17.74 22.50
N LYS A 132 -25.87 -18.42 22.28
CA LYS A 132 -24.62 -17.84 21.77
C LYS A 132 -24.04 -18.70 20.64
N VAL A 133 -23.36 -18.04 19.71
CA VAL A 133 -22.68 -18.67 18.57
C VAL A 133 -21.25 -18.16 18.54
N LEU A 134 -20.27 -19.05 18.30
CA LEU A 134 -18.86 -18.71 18.13
C LEU A 134 -18.34 -19.30 16.82
N LEU A 135 -17.66 -18.48 16.02
CA LEU A 135 -16.90 -18.93 14.85
C LEU A 135 -15.41 -18.94 15.20
N VAL A 136 -14.76 -20.08 15.05
CA VAL A 136 -13.29 -20.21 15.09
C VAL A 136 -12.82 -20.40 13.65
N SER A 137 -12.12 -19.40 13.12
CA SER A 137 -11.59 -19.43 11.76
C SER A 137 -10.24 -18.72 11.73
N LEU A 138 -9.20 -19.40 11.26
CA LEU A 138 -7.82 -18.89 11.17
C LEU A 138 -7.42 -18.56 9.73
N GLY A 139 -8.41 -18.34 8.86
CA GLY A 139 -8.20 -18.17 7.42
C GLY A 139 -7.83 -19.48 6.71
N SER A 140 -7.22 -19.36 5.54
CA SER A 140 -6.93 -20.49 4.64
C SER A 140 -5.44 -20.70 4.34
N SER A 141 -4.53 -20.02 5.06
CA SER A 141 -3.10 -20.03 4.74
C SER A 141 -2.32 -21.23 5.32
N PHE A 142 -2.90 -22.01 6.24
CA PHE A 142 -2.27 -23.16 6.90
C PHE A 142 -2.99 -24.48 6.58
N THR A 143 -3.37 -24.69 5.33
CA THR A 143 -3.98 -25.95 4.85
C THR A 143 -2.96 -26.85 4.18
#